data_AF-A0A250XV23-F1
#
_entry.id   AF-A0A250XV23-F1
#
_cell.length_a   1.000
_cell.length_b   1.000
_cell.length_c   1.000
_cell.angle_alpha   90.00
_cell.angle_beta   90.00
_cell.angle_gamma   90.00
#
_symmetry.space_group_name_H-M   'P 1'
#
loop_
_entity.id
_entity.type
_entity.pdbx_description
1 polymer ?
#
loop_
_entity_poly.entity_id
_entity_poly.type
_entity_poly.pdbx_seq_one_letter_code
_entity_poly.pdbx_strand_id
1 'polypeptide(L)'
;MRPLNALDELYRLVASFIRSKRTAVCANTACSASGVGLLSVSSELCDRLGACHIIMCSSGVHRCTLSVTLEQAIILARSHGLPPRYIMQATDVMRKQGARVQNTAKNLGVRDRTPQSAPRLYKLCEPPPPAGEE
;
A
#
# COMPACT_ATOMS: atom_id res chain seq x y z
N MET A 1 24.75 -19.78 7.29
CA MET A 1 23.82 -19.57 6.16
C MET A 1 24.08 -18.19 5.58
N ARG A 2 24.44 -18.05 4.30
CA ARG A 2 24.54 -16.73 3.66
C ARG A 2 23.14 -16.09 3.68
N PRO A 3 22.97 -14.81 4.06
CA PRO A 3 21.69 -14.17 3.83
C PRO A 3 21.48 -14.18 2.32
N LEU A 4 20.40 -14.80 1.83
CA LEU A 4 19.90 -14.42 0.51
C LEU A 4 19.74 -12.91 0.54
N ASN A 5 20.38 -12.23 -0.40
CA ASN A 5 20.31 -10.77 -0.49
C ASN A 5 18.83 -10.39 -0.53
N ALA A 6 18.36 -9.59 0.43
CA ALA A 6 16.96 -9.16 0.49
C ALA A 6 16.52 -8.53 -0.85
N LEU A 7 17.46 -7.89 -1.56
CA LEU A 7 17.26 -7.37 -2.90
C LEU A 7 16.95 -8.46 -3.95
N ASP A 8 17.65 -9.59 -3.91
CA ASP A 8 17.44 -10.71 -4.84
C ASP A 8 16.07 -11.36 -4.60
N GLU A 9 15.64 -11.49 -3.34
CA GLU A 9 14.30 -11.98 -3.03
C GLU A 9 13.20 -11.01 -3.46
N LEU A 10 13.40 -9.70 -3.26
CA LEU A 10 12.47 -8.68 -3.77
C LEU A 10 12.37 -8.73 -5.29
N TYR A 11 13.50 -8.85 -5.99
CA TYR A 11 13.53 -8.98 -7.44
C TYR A 11 12.81 -10.26 -7.90
N ARG A 12 13.06 -11.39 -7.24
CA ARG A 12 12.38 -12.67 -7.53
C ARG A 12 10.86 -12.55 -7.30
N LEU A 13 10.45 -11.84 -6.26
CA LEU A 13 9.04 -11.62 -5.91
C LEU A 13 8.35 -10.71 -6.95
N VAL A 14 8.98 -9.61 -7.36
CA VAL A 14 8.49 -8.75 -8.45
C VAL A 14 8.35 -9.54 -9.75
N ALA A 15 9.37 -10.32 -10.12
CA ALA A 15 9.33 -11.18 -11.30
C ALA A 15 8.19 -12.21 -11.23
N SER A 16 7.94 -12.77 -10.04
CA SER A 16 6.82 -13.70 -9.81
C SER A 16 5.46 -13.02 -10.00
N PHE A 17 5.26 -11.81 -9.47
CA PHE A 17 4.04 -11.03 -9.67
C PHE A 17 3.79 -10.68 -11.14
N ILE A 18 4.83 -10.36 -11.91
CA ILE A 18 4.73 -10.03 -13.33
C ILE A 18 4.42 -11.27 -14.19
N ARG A 19 5.07 -12.40 -13.89
CA ARG A 19 4.94 -13.64 -14.67
C ARG A 19 3.66 -14.42 -14.35
N SER A 20 3.06 -14.24 -13.18
CA SER A 20 1.82 -14.90 -12.83
C SER A 20 0.67 -14.39 -13.70
N LYS A 21 0.22 -15.21 -14.66
CA LYS A 21 -1.02 -14.96 -15.41
C LYS A 21 -2.19 -14.82 -14.43
N ARG A 22 -3.02 -13.78 -14.59
CA ARG A 22 -4.23 -13.49 -13.79
C ARG A 22 -5.35 -14.53 -14.01
N THR A 23 -5.11 -15.82 -13.77
CA THR A 23 -6.05 -16.89 -14.17
C THR A 23 -6.24 -18.01 -13.14
N ALA A 24 -6.02 -17.77 -11.85
CA ALA A 24 -6.48 -18.73 -10.84
C ALA A 24 -7.07 -18.00 -9.65
N VAL A 25 -8.33 -18.32 -9.32
CA VAL A 25 -9.02 -17.93 -8.09
C VAL A 25 -8.39 -18.70 -6.93
N CYS A 26 -7.19 -18.31 -6.53
CA CYS A 26 -6.50 -18.83 -5.35
C CYS A 26 -6.62 -17.80 -4.21
N ALA A 27 -7.73 -17.84 -3.48
CA ALA A 27 -8.12 -16.86 -2.46
C ALA A 27 -7.01 -16.50 -1.43
N ASN A 28 -6.00 -17.36 -1.25
CA ASN A 28 -4.96 -17.20 -0.23
C ASN A 28 -3.51 -17.24 -0.78
N THR A 29 -3.29 -17.06 -2.09
CA THR A 29 -1.92 -16.98 -2.66
C THR A 29 -1.67 -15.60 -3.26
N ALA A 30 -0.41 -15.13 -3.23
CA ALA A 30 0.03 -13.85 -3.75
C ALA A 30 -0.45 -13.54 -5.20
N CYS A 31 -0.78 -14.57 -5.98
CA CYS A 31 -1.25 -14.46 -7.36
C CYS A 31 -2.74 -14.10 -7.54
N SER A 32 -3.60 -14.20 -6.52
CA SER A 32 -5.02 -13.73 -6.63
C SER A 32 -5.26 -12.32 -6.10
N ALA A 33 -4.23 -11.69 -5.54
CA ALA A 33 -4.36 -10.51 -4.71
C ALA A 33 -4.40 -9.21 -5.54
N SER A 34 -5.47 -8.93 -6.28
CA SER A 34 -5.78 -7.61 -6.89
C SER A 34 -4.68 -6.95 -7.76
N GLY A 35 -3.51 -7.59 -7.97
CA GLY A 35 -2.28 -6.97 -8.45
C GLY A 35 -1.63 -5.95 -7.49
N VAL A 36 -2.26 -5.61 -6.37
CA VAL A 36 -1.87 -4.47 -5.52
C VAL A 36 -0.63 -4.78 -4.68
N GLY A 37 -0.37 -6.06 -4.38
CA GLY A 37 0.86 -6.48 -3.69
C GLY A 37 2.14 -6.12 -4.45
N LEU A 38 2.08 -6.04 -5.78
CA LEU A 38 3.21 -5.59 -6.60
C LEU A 38 3.63 -4.14 -6.27
N LEU A 39 2.69 -3.26 -5.89
CA LEU A 39 3.01 -1.86 -5.57
C LEU A 39 3.93 -1.78 -4.34
N SER A 40 3.59 -2.48 -3.25
CA SER A 40 4.39 -2.48 -2.03
C SER A 40 5.78 -3.10 -2.25
N VAL A 41 5.85 -4.20 -2.99
CA VAL A 41 7.13 -4.89 -3.23
C VAL A 41 8.02 -4.09 -4.18
N SER A 42 7.44 -3.47 -5.23
CA SER A 42 8.20 -2.62 -6.16
C SER A 42 8.72 -1.37 -5.46
N SER A 43 7.90 -0.74 -4.61
CA SER A 43 8.33 0.38 -3.76
C SER A 43 9.51 -0.01 -2.88
N GLU A 44 9.45 -1.15 -2.19
CA GLU A 44 10.55 -1.62 -1.36
C GLU A 44 11.82 -1.92 -2.17
N LEU A 45 11.68 -2.49 -3.37
CA LEU A 45 12.80 -2.71 -4.28
C LEU A 45 13.43 -1.38 -4.69
N CYS A 46 12.63 -0.39 -5.09
CA CYS A 46 13.10 0.94 -5.48
C CYS A 46 13.83 1.66 -4.33
N ASP A 47 13.27 1.60 -3.11
CA ASP A 47 13.86 2.16 -1.89
C ASP A 47 15.25 1.58 -1.61
N ARG A 48 15.39 0.24 -1.67
CA ARG A 48 16.69 -0.43 -1.46
C ARG A 48 17.71 -0.20 -2.56
N LEU A 49 17.26 0.12 -3.79
CA LEU A 49 18.13 0.49 -4.90
C LEU A 49 18.57 1.96 -4.84
N GLY A 50 18.03 2.78 -3.92
CA GLY A 50 18.25 4.23 -3.91
C GLY A 50 17.61 4.94 -5.10
N ALA A 51 16.55 4.37 -5.68
CA ALA A 51 15.86 4.93 -6.83
C ALA A 51 14.84 6.00 -6.43
N CYS A 52 14.54 6.92 -7.36
CA CYS A 52 13.39 7.79 -7.23
C CYS A 52 12.10 7.00 -7.53
N HIS A 53 11.16 6.98 -6.59
CA HIS A 53 9.88 6.31 -6.73
C HIS A 53 8.73 7.32 -6.82
N ILE A 54 7.95 7.24 -7.90
CA ILE A 54 6.79 8.11 -8.15
C ILE A 54 5.53 7.26 -8.18
N ILE A 55 4.61 7.51 -7.25
CA ILE A 55 3.27 6.91 -7.28
C ILE A 55 2.34 7.79 -8.10
N MET A 56 1.72 7.20 -9.11
CA MET A 56 0.78 7.88 -10.00
C MET A 56 -0.50 7.08 -10.22
N CYS A 57 -1.58 7.81 -10.49
CA CYS A 57 -2.94 7.35 -10.76
C CYS A 57 -3.62 8.44 -11.58
N SER A 58 -4.72 8.13 -12.26
CA SER A 58 -5.36 9.06 -13.22
C SER A 58 -5.78 10.41 -12.63
N SER A 59 -6.01 10.48 -11.32
CA SER A 59 -6.48 11.66 -10.60
C SER A 59 -5.39 12.33 -9.75
N GLY A 60 -4.36 11.60 -9.31
CA GLY A 60 -3.44 12.05 -8.26
C GLY A 60 -4.06 12.16 -6.85
N VAL A 61 -5.33 11.80 -6.65
CA VAL A 61 -6.06 12.11 -5.39
C VAL A 61 -6.14 10.90 -4.46
N HIS A 62 -7.14 10.02 -4.61
CA HIS A 62 -7.47 9.01 -3.60
C HIS A 62 -6.52 7.82 -3.66
N ARG A 63 -6.41 7.14 -4.81
CA ARG A 63 -5.55 5.94 -4.93
C ARG A 63 -4.08 6.26 -4.64
N CYS A 64 -3.60 7.39 -5.17
CA CYS A 64 -2.24 7.86 -4.95
C CYS A 64 -1.96 8.16 -3.47
N THR A 65 -2.82 8.94 -2.79
CA THR A 65 -2.61 9.27 -1.38
C THR A 65 -2.72 8.05 -0.47
N LEU A 66 -3.60 7.08 -0.78
CA LEU A 66 -3.69 5.84 -0.02
C LEU A 66 -2.43 4.98 -0.18
N SER A 67 -1.88 4.87 -1.39
CA SER A 67 -0.61 4.15 -1.60
C SER A 67 0.57 4.86 -0.93
N VAL A 68 0.71 6.19 -1.09
CA VAL A 68 1.80 6.99 -0.50
C VAL A 68 1.79 6.87 1.02
N THR A 69 0.63 7.04 1.67
CA THR A 69 0.56 6.96 3.13
C THR A 69 0.91 5.57 3.69
N LEU A 70 0.58 4.49 2.96
CA LEU A 70 0.98 3.15 3.36
C LEU A 70 2.50 2.95 3.22
N GLU A 71 3.08 3.39 2.10
CA GLU A 71 4.52 3.32 1.87
C GLU A 71 5.31 4.10 2.93
N GLN A 72 4.87 5.31 3.28
CA GLN A 72 5.50 6.10 4.33
C GLN A 72 5.45 5.39 5.69
N ALA A 73 4.34 4.73 6.05
CA ALA A 73 4.27 3.96 7.29
C ALA A 73 5.21 2.73 7.29
N ILE A 74 5.37 2.09 6.14
CA ILE A 74 6.29 0.96 5.96
C ILE A 74 7.75 1.43 6.09
N ILE A 75 8.11 2.57 5.49
CA ILE A 75 9.45 3.17 5.61
C ILE A 75 9.73 3.53 7.08
N LEU A 76 8.76 4.14 7.78
CA LEU A 76 8.89 4.42 9.20
C LEU A 76 9.16 3.16 10.02
N ALA A 77 8.48 2.06 9.70
CA ALA A 77 8.67 0.79 10.41
C ALA A 77 10.00 0.12 10.11
N ARG A 78 10.47 0.20 8.86
CA ARG A 78 11.70 -0.47 8.41
C ARG A 78 12.96 0.30 8.76
N SER A 79 12.93 1.63 8.64
CA SER A 79 14.12 2.48 8.68
C SER A 79 14.16 3.42 9.88
N HIS A 80 13.03 3.67 10.54
CA HIS A 80 12.92 4.66 11.63
C HIS A 80 12.35 4.09 12.95
N GLY A 81 12.24 2.77 13.06
CA GLY A 81 11.92 2.10 14.33
C GLY A 81 10.44 2.18 14.75
N LEU A 82 9.51 2.53 13.86
CA LEU A 82 8.07 2.40 14.14
C LEU A 82 7.74 0.91 14.39
N PRO A 83 7.23 0.53 15.58
CA PRO A 83 6.89 -0.88 15.82
C PRO A 83 5.85 -1.38 14.81
N PRO A 84 5.99 -2.59 14.23
CA PRO A 84 5.11 -3.07 13.15
C PRO A 84 3.61 -3.04 13.47
N ARG A 85 3.25 -3.23 14.76
CA ARG A 85 1.86 -3.12 15.24
C ARG A 85 1.22 -1.74 15.01
N TYR A 86 2.02 -0.69 14.85
CA TYR A 86 1.56 0.67 14.63
C TYR A 86 1.51 1.09 13.16
N ILE A 87 1.92 0.25 12.20
CA ILE A 87 1.89 0.59 10.76
C ILE A 87 0.50 1.05 10.33
N MET A 88 -0.54 0.31 10.72
CA MET A 88 -1.91 0.64 10.36
C MET A 88 -2.40 1.92 11.05
N GLN A 89 -2.06 2.11 12.33
CA GLN A 89 -2.41 3.33 13.05
C GLN A 89 -1.72 4.57 12.44
N ALA A 90 -0.42 4.49 12.16
CA ALA A 90 0.33 5.58 11.53
C ALA A 90 -0.25 5.91 10.14
N THR A 91 -0.56 4.88 9.35
CA THR A 91 -1.22 5.04 8.04
C THR A 91 -2.57 5.76 8.18
N ASP A 92 -3.40 5.37 9.15
CA ASP A 92 -4.72 5.97 9.35
C ASP A 92 -4.64 7.43 9.82
N VAL A 93 -3.71 7.74 10.73
CA VAL A 93 -3.42 9.13 11.16
C VAL A 93 -3.00 9.98 9.95
N MET A 94 -2.05 9.52 9.14
CA MET A 94 -1.63 10.25 7.93
C MET A 94 -2.78 10.44 6.93
N ARG A 95 -3.69 9.47 6.83
CA ARG A 95 -4.85 9.54 5.93
C ARG A 95 -5.93 10.49 6.43
N LYS A 96 -6.19 10.55 7.74
CA LYS A 96 -7.29 11.32 8.35
C LYS A 96 -6.89 12.73 8.79
N GLN A 97 -5.61 12.93 9.10
CA GLN A 97 -5.10 14.18 9.68
C GLN A 97 -3.87 14.74 8.93
N GLY A 98 -3.28 13.97 8.00
CA GLY A 98 -2.12 14.40 7.24
C GLY A 98 -2.45 15.14 5.93
N ALA A 99 -1.43 15.28 5.07
CA ALA A 99 -1.50 16.02 3.81
C ALA A 99 -2.59 15.55 2.83
N ARG A 100 -3.08 14.30 2.99
CA ARG A 100 -4.22 13.80 2.22
C ARG A 100 -5.45 14.70 2.36
N VAL A 101 -5.74 15.22 3.56
CA VAL A 101 -6.91 16.09 3.82
C VAL A 101 -6.85 17.34 2.96
N GLN A 102 -5.69 17.99 2.93
CA GLN A 102 -5.46 19.18 2.10
C GLN A 102 -5.53 18.85 0.60
N ASN A 103 -4.96 17.71 0.18
CA ASN A 103 -5.03 17.28 -1.23
C ASN A 103 -6.49 17.04 -1.67
N THR A 104 -7.29 16.37 -0.85
CA THR A 104 -8.72 16.16 -1.12
C THR A 104 -9.48 17.49 -1.15
N ALA A 105 -9.20 18.41 -0.23
CA ALA A 105 -9.84 19.73 -0.19
C ALA A 105 -9.55 20.59 -1.43
N LYS A 106 -8.34 20.50 -2.01
CA LYS A 106 -8.00 21.19 -3.26
C LYS A 106 -8.63 20.56 -4.50
N ASN A 107 -9.11 19.31 -4.40
CA ASN A 107 -9.57 18.49 -5.53
C ASN A 107 -11.02 18.00 -5.35
N LEU A 108 -11.90 18.77 -4.70
CA LEU A 108 -13.28 18.35 -4.35
C LEU A 108 -14.13 17.87 -5.55
N GLY A 109 -13.83 18.33 -6.77
CA GLY A 109 -14.53 17.91 -7.99
C GLY A 109 -14.05 16.59 -8.60
N VAL A 110 -12.93 16.03 -8.11
CA VAL A 110 -12.31 14.84 -8.71
C VAL A 110 -12.98 13.57 -8.19
N ARG A 111 -13.57 12.80 -9.12
CA ARG A 111 -14.16 11.49 -8.82
C ARG A 111 -13.10 10.41 -8.95
N ASP A 112 -12.39 10.12 -7.86
CA ASP A 112 -11.48 8.98 -7.78
C ASP A 112 -11.94 8.03 -6.67
N ARG A 113 -12.50 6.89 -7.07
CA ARG A 113 -12.98 5.87 -6.15
C ARG A 113 -11.97 4.75 -6.05
N THR A 114 -11.57 4.42 -4.84
CA THR A 114 -10.82 3.19 -4.57
C THR A 114 -11.71 1.99 -4.91
N PRO A 115 -11.25 1.02 -5.71
CA PRO A 115 -12.04 -0.16 -6.03
C PRO A 115 -12.46 -0.92 -4.76
N GLN A 116 -13.68 -1.46 -4.73
CA GLN A 116 -14.14 -2.29 -3.62
C GLN A 116 -13.28 -3.56 -3.44
N SER A 117 -12.69 -4.06 -4.52
CA SER A 117 -11.74 -5.18 -4.50
C SER A 117 -10.37 -4.85 -3.90
N ALA A 118 -10.08 -3.57 -3.60
CA ALA A 118 -8.79 -3.18 -3.04
C ALA A 118 -8.56 -3.84 -1.66
N PRO A 119 -7.33 -4.28 -1.35
CA PRO A 119 -7.00 -4.81 -0.04
C PRO A 119 -7.22 -3.78 1.07
N ARG A 120 -7.50 -4.24 2.29
CA ARG A 120 -7.72 -3.38 3.48
C ARG A 120 -6.59 -2.37 3.71
N LEU A 121 -5.34 -2.77 3.45
CA LEU A 121 -4.16 -1.90 3.58
C LEU A 121 -4.26 -0.61 2.74
N TYR A 122 -4.98 -0.66 1.61
CA TYR A 122 -5.16 0.44 0.66
C TYR A 122 -6.52 1.12 0.79
N LYS A 123 -7.24 0.89 1.90
CA LYS A 123 -8.55 1.50 2.20
C LYS A 123 -8.46 2.33 3.48
N LEU A 124 -9.40 3.27 3.63
CA LEU A 124 -9.56 3.98 4.90
C LEU A 124 -10.09 3.03 5.96
N CYS A 125 -9.59 3.15 7.19
CA CYS A 125 -10.16 2.41 8.31
C CYS A 125 -11.52 3.02 8.67
N GLU A 126 -12.55 2.19 8.57
CA GLU A 126 -13.87 2.47 9.10
C GLU A 126 -13.83 2.41 10.64
N PRO A 127 -14.62 3.25 11.33
CA PRO A 127 -14.77 3.13 12.77
C PRO A 127 -15.36 1.74 13.12
N PRO A 128 -15.05 1.19 14.30
CA PRO A 128 -15.69 -0.03 14.75
C PRO A 128 -17.21 0.18 14.81
N PRO A 129 -18.01 -0.86 14.53
CA PRO A 129 -19.46 -0.78 14.70
C PRO A 129 -19.78 -0.40 16.16
N PRO A 130 -20.87 0.33 16.41
CA PRO A 130 -21.30 0.66 17.76
C PRO A 130 -21.54 -0.62 18.56
N ALA A 131 -21.14 -0.63 19.83
CA ALA A 131 -21.39 -1.75 20.72
C ALA A 131 -22.91 -1.91 20.91
N GLY A 132 -23.50 -2.96 20.32
CA GLY A 132 -24.95 -3.23 20.43
C GLY A 132 -25.63 -3.83 19.21
N GLU A 133 -24.93 -4.03 18.09
CA GLU A 133 -25.46 -4.78 16.93
C GLU A 133 -24.73 -6.11 16.77
N GLU A 134 -25.06 -7.07 17.65
CA GLU A 134 -24.96 -8.52 17.42
C GLU A 134 -26.37 -9.11 17.42
#